data_AF-A0A3P8VAV6-F1
#
_entry.id   AF-A0A3P8VAV6-F1
#
_cell.length_a   1.000
_cell.length_b   1.000
_cell.length_c   1.000
_cell.angle_alpha   90.00
_cell.angle_beta   90.00
_cell.angle_gamma   90.00
#
_symmetry.space_group_name_H-M   'P 1'
#
loop_
_entity.id
_entity.type
_entity.pdbx_description
1 polymer ?
#
loop_
_entity_poly.entity_id
_entity_poly.type
_entity_poly.pdbx_seq_one_letter_code
_entity_poly.pdbx_strand_id
1 'polypeptide(L)'
;NCIETESCLPFWIPYGRYCYLVYNSEKGYSWPDSRHYCQEAKAELVSIHSRAEVEFIRNLNYTKKHNIWIGLTRDRNCSYERGLGG
;
A
#
# COMPACT_ATOMS: atom_id res chain seq x y z
N ASN A 1 -19.42 21.51 -14.83
CA ASN A 1 -19.95 20.26 -14.25
C ASN A 1 -18.83 19.26 -14.07
N CYS A 2 -18.28 19.15 -12.87
CA CYS A 2 -17.39 18.06 -12.51
C CYS A 2 -18.26 16.98 -11.87
N ILE A 3 -18.29 15.79 -12.45
CA ILE A 3 -19.06 14.67 -11.90
C ILE A 3 -18.31 14.17 -10.67
N GLU A 4 -18.79 14.54 -9.49
CA GLU A 4 -18.42 13.90 -8.23
C GLU A 4 -19.09 12.52 -8.19
N THR A 5 -18.34 11.48 -8.51
CA THR A 5 -18.28 10.22 -7.74
C THR A 5 -17.27 9.29 -8.43
N GLU A 6 -15.98 9.48 -8.16
CA GLU A 6 -15.03 8.35 -8.23
C GLU A 6 -15.33 7.43 -7.06
N SER A 7 -16.44 6.68 -7.16
CA SER A 7 -16.70 5.60 -6.22
C SER A 7 -15.68 4.49 -6.47
N CYS A 8 -15.02 4.02 -5.41
CA CYS A 8 -14.16 2.85 -5.50
C CYS A 8 -14.90 1.67 -6.14
N LEU A 9 -14.15 0.79 -6.81
CA LEU A 9 -14.70 -0.46 -7.33
C LEU A 9 -15.38 -1.27 -6.21
N PRO A 10 -16.37 -2.12 -6.52
CA PRO A 10 -16.98 -2.98 -5.52
C PRO A 10 -15.93 -3.72 -4.69
N PHE A 11 -16.15 -3.81 -3.38
CA PHE A 11 -15.27 -4.44 -2.38
C PHE A 11 -13.97 -3.68 -2.03
N TRP A 12 -13.71 -2.53 -2.66
CA TRP A 12 -12.63 -1.63 -2.25
C TRP A 12 -13.11 -0.65 -1.18
N ILE A 13 -12.20 -0.28 -0.30
CA ILE A 13 -12.48 0.57 0.86
C ILE A 13 -11.99 1.99 0.54
N PRO A 14 -12.87 2.99 0.44
CA PRO A 14 -12.49 4.37 0.19
C PRO A 14 -11.82 4.98 1.43
N TYR A 15 -10.71 5.67 1.25
CA TYR A 15 -10.12 6.52 2.27
C TYR A 15 -9.35 7.70 1.64
N GLY A 16 -9.82 8.92 1.87
CA GLY A 16 -9.30 10.11 1.21
C GLY A 16 -9.54 10.06 -0.30
N ARG A 17 -8.47 10.17 -1.08
CA ARG A 17 -8.49 10.12 -2.56
C ARG A 17 -8.12 8.75 -3.12
N TYR A 18 -8.03 7.73 -2.27
CA TYR A 18 -7.54 6.41 -2.65
C TYR A 18 -8.54 5.32 -2.29
N CYS A 19 -8.44 4.20 -3.00
CA CYS A 19 -9.20 2.99 -2.78
C CYS A 19 -8.24 1.90 -2.31
N TYR A 20 -8.62 1.19 -1.25
CA TYR A 20 -7.77 0.17 -0.63
C TYR A 20 -8.41 -1.21 -0.69
N LEU A 21 -7.59 -2.23 -0.90
CA LEU A 21 -7.96 -3.63 -0.81
C LEU A 21 -6.95 -4.33 0.10
N VAL A 22 -7.43 -5.15 1.03
CA VAL A 22 -6.58 -5.98 1.89
C VAL A 22 -6.84 -7.44 1.58
N TYR A 23 -5.77 -8.16 1.28
CA TYR A 23 -5.84 -9.62 1.16
C TYR A 23 -5.93 -10.25 2.55
N ASN A 24 -6.96 -11.05 2.78
CA ASN A 24 -7.28 -11.59 4.09
C ASN A 24 -7.67 -13.07 4.04
N SER A 25 -6.73 -13.91 3.63
CA SER A 25 -6.85 -15.38 3.65
C SER A 25 -6.07 -15.99 4.81
N GLU A 26 -6.25 -17.30 5.02
CA GLU A 26 -5.49 -18.07 6.01
C GLU A 26 -4.01 -18.20 5.67
N LYS A 27 -3.66 -18.19 4.39
CA LYS A 27 -2.27 -18.21 3.93
C LYS A 27 -1.87 -16.81 3.48
N GLY A 28 -0.77 -16.28 4.00
CA GLY A 28 -0.17 -15.04 3.51
C GLY A 28 0.68 -15.27 2.26
N TYR A 29 1.03 -14.17 1.59
CA TYR A 29 1.95 -14.17 0.46
C TYR A 29 3.33 -13.65 0.89
N SER A 30 4.35 -13.97 0.09
CA SER A 30 5.64 -13.26 0.19
C SER A 30 5.46 -11.81 -0.27
N TRP A 31 6.40 -10.91 0.03
CA TRP A 31 6.35 -9.53 -0.46
C TRP A 31 6.21 -9.44 -2.00
N PRO A 32 7.04 -10.13 -2.81
CA PRO A 32 6.90 -10.05 -4.27
C PRO A 32 5.58 -10.64 -4.78
N ASP A 33 5.10 -11.74 -4.20
CA ASP A 33 3.80 -12.32 -4.58
C ASP A 33 2.64 -11.38 -4.20
N SER A 34 2.73 -10.68 -3.08
CA SER A 34 1.73 -9.69 -2.66
C SER A 34 1.68 -8.50 -3.62
N ARG A 35 2.85 -8.06 -4.10
CA ARG A 35 2.92 -7.01 -5.12
C ARG A 35 2.30 -7.48 -6.43
N HIS A 36 2.62 -8.70 -6.86
CA HIS A 36 2.04 -9.29 -8.06
C HIS A 36 0.51 -9.35 -7.98
N TYR A 37 -0.03 -9.82 -6.84
CA TYR A 37 -1.48 -9.84 -6.59
C TYR A 37 -2.12 -8.45 -6.73
N CYS A 38 -1.51 -7.39 -6.17
CA CYS A 38 -2.01 -6.03 -6.33
C CYS A 38 -1.99 -5.58 -7.81
N GLN A 39 -0.95 -5.94 -8.56
CA GLN A 39 -0.80 -5.57 -9.96
C GLN A 39 -1.81 -6.26 -10.88
N GLU A 40 -2.17 -7.52 -10.60
CA GLU A 40 -3.27 -8.21 -11.29
C GLU A 40 -4.61 -7.47 -11.13
N ALA A 41 -4.80 -6.83 -9.97
CA ALA A 41 -5.94 -5.96 -9.68
C ALA A 41 -5.79 -4.52 -10.19
N LYS A 42 -4.79 -4.22 -11.04
CA LYS A 42 -4.44 -2.89 -11.55
C LYS A 42 -4.15 -1.86 -10.43
N ALA A 43 -3.54 -2.32 -9.35
CA ALA A 43 -3.10 -1.50 -8.22
C ALA A 43 -1.65 -1.80 -7.85
N GLU A 44 -1.17 -1.15 -6.79
CA GLU A 44 0.17 -1.36 -6.23
C GLU A 44 0.07 -1.57 -4.71
N LEU A 45 1.14 -2.09 -4.10
CA LEU A 45 1.23 -2.14 -2.64
C LEU A 45 1.16 -0.73 -2.06
N VAL A 46 0.45 -0.58 -0.95
CA VAL A 46 0.18 0.72 -0.34
C VAL A 46 1.46 1.47 0.03
N SER A 47 1.55 2.72 -0.41
CA SER A 47 2.50 3.70 0.13
C SER A 47 1.82 4.49 1.24
N ILE A 48 2.55 4.78 2.32
CA ILE A 48 2.02 5.45 3.50
C ILE A 48 2.65 6.84 3.57
N HIS A 49 1.79 7.87 3.57
CA HIS A 49 2.18 9.28 3.54
C HIS A 49 1.69 10.07 4.74
N SER A 50 0.89 9.45 5.63
CA SER A 50 0.42 10.10 6.84
C SER A 50 0.21 9.13 8.00
N ARG A 51 0.22 9.66 9.23
CA ARG A 51 -0.15 8.89 10.42
C ARG A 51 -1.61 8.40 10.36
N ALA A 52 -2.50 9.20 9.79
CA ALA A 52 -3.91 8.85 9.65
C ALA A 52 -4.09 7.62 8.74
N GLU A 53 -3.31 7.52 7.66
CA GLU A 53 -3.26 6.32 6.81
C GLU A 53 -2.76 5.08 7.57
N VAL A 54 -1.74 5.22 8.43
CA VAL A 54 -1.27 4.11 9.27
C VAL A 54 -2.39 3.58 10.16
N GLU A 55 -3.11 4.49 10.83
CA GLU A 55 -4.21 4.13 11.72
C GLU A 55 -5.36 3.47 10.96
N PHE A 56 -5.70 3.99 9.79
CA PHE A 56 -6.68 3.38 8.89
C PHE A 56 -6.28 1.97 8.44
N ILE A 57 -5.06 1.77 7.91
CA ILE A 57 -4.57 0.47 7.44
C ILE A 57 -4.50 -0.57 8.57
N ARG A 58 -4.12 -0.14 9.78
CA ARG A 58 -4.13 -1.03 10.96
C ARG A 58 -5.52 -1.57 11.27
N ASN A 59 -6.55 -0.75 11.09
CA ASN A 59 -7.94 -1.15 11.30
C ASN A 59 -8.46 -2.10 10.20
N LEU A 60 -7.85 -2.08 9.01
CA LEU A 60 -8.18 -3.03 7.94
C LEU A 60 -7.68 -4.46 8.23
N ASN A 61 -6.66 -4.62 9.08
CA ASN A 61 -6.16 -5.93 9.50
C ASN A 61 -7.02 -6.57 10.61
N TYR A 62 -8.33 -6.67 10.40
CA TYR A 62 -9.27 -7.07 11.46
C TYR A 62 -9.05 -8.49 11.97
N THR A 63 -8.57 -9.41 11.12
CA THR A 63 -8.34 -10.81 11.52
C THR A 63 -7.02 -11.00 12.25
N LYS A 64 -6.07 -10.07 12.09
CA LYS A 64 -4.71 -10.14 12.65
C LYS A 64 -3.99 -11.47 12.35
N LYS A 65 -4.41 -12.18 11.30
CA LYS A 65 -3.85 -13.49 10.92
C LYS A 65 -2.42 -13.35 10.39
N HIS A 66 -2.16 -12.28 9.65
CA HIS A 66 -0.88 -11.99 9.01
C HIS A 66 -0.49 -10.52 9.19
N ASN A 67 0.80 -10.23 9.03
CA ASN A 67 1.26 -8.86 8.81
C ASN A 67 0.85 -8.39 7.41
N ILE A 68 0.65 -7.07 7.25
CA ILE A 68 0.34 -6.46 5.94
C ILE A 68 1.63 -6.04 5.26
N TRP A 69 1.80 -6.44 4.00
CA TRP A 69 2.88 -5.93 3.16
C TRP A 69 2.56 -4.54 2.63
N ILE A 70 3.56 -3.65 2.64
CA ILE A 70 3.48 -2.28 2.12
C ILE A 70 4.54 -2.06 1.05
N GLY A 71 4.34 -1.01 0.24
CA GLY A 71 5.14 -0.71 -0.96
C GLY A 71 6.48 -0.02 -0.70
N LEU A 72 7.09 -0.20 0.48
CA LEU A 72 8.41 0.37 0.75
C LEU A 72 9.51 -0.53 0.21
N THR A 73 10.31 0.00 -0.72
CA THR A 73 11.52 -0.65 -1.22
C THR A 73 12.75 0.18 -0.87
N ARG A 74 13.90 -0.47 -0.68
CA ARG A 74 15.19 0.21 -0.49
C ARG A 74 15.89 0.31 -1.84
N ASP A 75 16.02 1.52 -2.37
CA ASP A 75 16.93 1.76 -3.48
C ASP A 75 18.36 1.48 -3.01
N ARG A 76 19.00 0.50 -3.64
CA ARG A 76 20.42 0.17 -3.36
C ARG A 76 21.38 1.20 -4.00
N ASN A 77 20.85 2.10 -4.84
CA ASN A 77 21.60 3.12 -5.57
C ASN A 77 21.62 4.50 -4.87
N CYS A 78 21.29 4.59 -3.58
CA CYS A 78 21.61 5.77 -2.78
C CYS A 78 23.14 5.85 -2.57
N SER A 79 23.88 6.26 -3.60
CA SER A 79 25.25 6.75 -3.44
C SER A 79 25.16 8.08 -2.71
N TYR A 80 25.52 8.08 -1.43
CA TYR A 80 25.84 9.32 -0.71
C TYR A 80 27.07 9.91 -1.39
N GLU A 81 26.88 10.84 -2.32
CA GLU A 81 27.97 11.68 -2.80
C GLU A 81 28.46 12.47 -1.60
N ARG A 82 29.51 11.95 -0.94
CA ARG A 82 30.27 12.73 0.03
C ARG A 82 30.79 13.93 -0.74
N GLY A 83 30.19 15.09 -0.50
CA GLY A 83 30.79 16.36 -0.89
C GLY A 83 32.20 16.41 -0.31
N LEU A 84 33.20 16.24 -1.18
CA LEU A 84 34.59 16.54 -0.87
C LEU A 84 34.74 18.06 -0.88
N GLY A 85 34.40 18.68 0.23
CA GLY A 85 34.89 20.00 0.61
C GLY A 85 36.08 19.82 1.54
N GLY A 86 37.27 19.99 1.00
CA GLY A 86 38.55 20.03 1.71
C GLY A 86 39.57 20.76 0.85
#